data_AF-A0A8J5QHN3-F1
#
_entry.id   AF-A0A8J5QHN3-F1
#
_cell.length_a   1.000
_cell.length_b   1.000
_cell.length_c   1.000
_cell.angle_alpha   90.00
_cell.angle_beta   90.00
_cell.angle_gamma   90.00
#
_symmetry.space_group_name_H-M   'P 1'
#
loop_
_entity.id
_entity.type
_entity.pdbx_description
1 polymer ?
#
loop_
_entity_poly.entity_id
_entity_poly.type
_entity_poly.pdbx_seq_one_letter_code
_entity_poly.pdbx_strand_id
1 'polypeptide(L)'
;MPSLDNYENHKRSELVSFDDIDYTDFALVDKARRAMLREHYIRTHALRYTHDALVKCKDYHQDDAHRNCRSLVMKYMKMLDTHQNKGYLFYQRNDPSK
;
A
#
# COMPACT_ATOMS: atom_id res chain seq x y z
N MET A 1 24.06 4.88 -9.99
CA MET A 1 22.89 4.64 -9.11
C MET A 1 23.07 3.28 -8.47
N PRO A 2 22.91 3.11 -7.15
CA PRO A 2 23.08 1.80 -6.52
C PRO A 2 22.00 0.83 -7.05
N SER A 3 22.41 -0.40 -7.39
CA SER A 3 21.50 -1.48 -7.80
C SER A 3 20.48 -1.75 -6.69
N LEU A 4 19.21 -1.89 -7.08
CA LEU A 4 18.07 -2.09 -6.18
C LEU A 4 17.89 -3.57 -5.78
N ASP A 5 18.87 -4.43 -6.07
CA ASP A 5 18.66 -5.88 -6.15
C ASP A 5 19.16 -6.65 -4.90
N ASN A 6 19.72 -5.95 -3.90
CA ASN A 6 20.21 -6.58 -2.67
C ASN A 6 19.23 -6.36 -1.50
N TYR A 7 18.58 -7.44 -1.06
CA TYR A 7 17.67 -7.46 0.09
C TYR A 7 18.33 -6.90 1.37
N GLU A 8 19.60 -7.20 1.58
CA GLU A 8 20.37 -6.77 2.77
C GLU A 8 20.62 -5.25 2.80
N ASN A 9 20.58 -4.58 1.63
CA ASN A 9 20.85 -3.15 1.52
C ASN A 9 19.57 -2.31 1.35
N HIS A 10 18.39 -2.93 1.44
CA HIS A 10 17.14 -2.19 1.29
C HIS A 10 16.87 -1.31 2.51
N LYS A 11 16.97 0.01 2.33
CA LYS A 11 16.75 0.98 3.40
C LYS A 11 15.29 0.95 3.87
N ARG A 12 15.09 0.59 5.14
CA ARG A 12 13.80 0.66 5.84
C ARG A 12 13.80 1.88 6.77
N SER A 13 13.32 2.99 6.25
CA SER A 13 13.16 4.21 7.05
C SER A 13 12.02 4.07 8.05
N GLU A 14 12.16 4.77 9.18
CA GLU A 14 11.17 4.83 10.26
C GLU A 14 9.77 5.29 9.78
N LEU A 15 8.75 4.88 10.51
CA LEU A 15 7.37 5.31 10.33
C LEU A 15 7.12 6.52 11.22
N VAL A 16 6.81 7.66 10.60
CA VAL A 16 6.49 8.91 11.28
C VAL A 16 5.07 9.29 10.89
N SER A 17 4.21 9.55 11.89
CA SER A 17 2.83 10.01 11.68
C SER A 17 2.76 11.54 11.59
N PHE A 18 1.70 12.06 10.96
CA PHE A 18 1.41 13.49 10.99
C PHE A 18 0.88 13.96 12.36
N ASP A 19 0.31 13.04 13.15
CA ASP A 19 -0.32 13.37 14.43
C ASP A 19 0.70 13.60 15.57
N ASP A 20 1.91 13.05 15.42
CA ASP A 20 2.95 13.03 16.45
C ASP A 20 4.08 14.05 16.21
N ILE A 21 3.97 14.89 15.18
CA ILE A 21 5.04 15.80 14.75
C ILE A 21 4.66 17.28 14.91
N ASP A 22 5.70 18.09 15.12
CA ASP A 22 5.57 19.54 14.97
C ASP A 22 5.66 19.93 13.49
N TYR A 23 4.62 20.60 12.99
CA TYR A 23 4.54 21.08 11.61
C TYR A 23 5.52 22.23 11.31
N THR A 24 6.09 22.87 12.34
CA THR A 24 7.13 23.89 12.15
C THR A 24 8.46 23.28 11.70
N ASP A 25 8.73 22.01 12.04
CA ASP A 25 9.91 21.28 11.57
C ASP A 25 9.65 20.61 10.21
N PHE A 26 10.13 21.25 9.15
CA PHE A 26 10.01 20.75 7.79
C PHE A 26 10.60 19.34 7.61
N ALA A 27 11.67 18.99 8.34
CA ALA A 27 12.32 17.68 8.19
C ALA A 27 11.42 16.55 8.70
N LEU A 28 10.70 16.77 9.81
CA LEU A 28 9.72 15.81 10.33
C LEU A 28 8.52 15.68 9.40
N VAL A 29 8.03 16.81 8.87
CA VAL A 29 6.93 16.81 7.89
C VAL A 29 7.31 16.03 6.63
N ASP A 30 8.52 16.21 6.08
CA ASP A 30 8.97 15.45 4.91
C ASP A 30 9.09 13.94 5.22
N LYS A 31 9.58 13.57 6.41
CA LYS A 31 9.61 12.17 6.85
C LYS A 31 8.21 11.55 6.94
N ALA A 32 7.24 12.25 7.52
CA ALA A 32 5.85 11.79 7.61
C ALA A 32 5.21 11.63 6.23
N ARG A 33 5.40 12.59 5.31
CA ARG A 33 4.95 12.49 3.90
C ARG A 33 5.50 11.25 3.23
N ARG A 34 6.81 11.02 3.34
CA ARG A 34 7.47 9.84 2.73
C ARG A 34 6.98 8.54 3.37
N ALA A 35 6.79 8.52 4.69
CA ALA A 35 6.30 7.35 5.40
C ALA A 35 4.89 6.97 4.93
N MET A 36 3.93 7.90 4.98
CA MET A 36 2.56 7.66 4.53
C MET A 36 2.51 7.22 3.05
N LEU A 37 3.25 7.91 2.18
CA LEU A 37 3.27 7.56 0.76
C LEU A 37 3.84 6.16 0.51
N ARG A 38 4.89 5.76 1.23
CA ARG A 38 5.47 4.41 1.16
C ARG A 38 4.46 3.34 1.53
N GLU A 39 3.71 3.55 2.61
CA GLU A 39 2.67 2.61 3.03
C GLU A 39 1.53 2.52 2.01
N HIS A 40 1.14 3.63 1.39
CA HIS A 40 0.19 3.59 0.27
C HIS A 40 0.72 2.76 -0.91
N TYR A 41 2.00 2.88 -1.25
CA TYR A 41 2.60 2.04 -2.29
C TYR A 41 2.64 0.57 -1.89
N ILE A 42 3.04 0.23 -0.67
CA ILE A 42 3.05 -1.16 -0.16
C ILE A 42 1.64 -1.77 -0.28
N ARG A 43 0.61 -1.04 0.12
CA ARG A 43 -0.79 -1.47 0.00
C ARG A 43 -1.22 -1.64 -1.46
N THR A 44 -0.85 -0.72 -2.33
CA THR A 44 -1.12 -0.83 -3.78
C THR A 44 -0.42 -2.06 -4.37
N HIS A 45 0.82 -2.34 -3.97
CA HIS A 45 1.56 -3.52 -4.39
C HIS A 45 0.94 -4.82 -3.87
N ALA A 46 0.42 -4.84 -2.65
CA ALA A 46 -0.34 -5.97 -2.12
C ALA A 46 -1.62 -6.25 -2.93
N LEU A 47 -2.31 -5.20 -3.38
CA LEU A 47 -3.47 -5.33 -4.29
C LEU A 47 -3.06 -5.95 -5.63
N ARG A 48 -1.96 -5.45 -6.25
CA ARG A 48 -1.41 -6.02 -7.49
C ARG A 48 -1.05 -7.49 -7.33
N TYR A 49 -0.37 -7.86 -6.25
CA TYR A 49 -0.03 -9.26 -5.99
C TYR A 49 -1.27 -10.14 -5.84
N THR A 50 -2.32 -9.63 -5.19
CA THR A 50 -3.60 -10.36 -5.05
C THR A 50 -4.29 -10.52 -6.41
N HIS A 51 -4.24 -9.51 -7.27
CA HIS A 51 -4.73 -9.60 -8.65
C HIS A 51 -3.97 -10.66 -9.45
N ASP A 52 -2.64 -10.67 -9.39
CA ASP A 52 -1.82 -11.65 -10.12
C ASP A 52 -2.08 -13.09 -9.63
N ALA A 53 -2.27 -13.27 -8.33
CA ALA A 53 -2.68 -14.56 -7.77
C ALA A 53 -4.07 -15.00 -8.27
N LEU A 54 -5.01 -14.05 -8.41
CA LEU A 54 -6.34 -14.32 -8.94
C LEU A 54 -6.29 -14.73 -10.42
N VAL A 55 -5.48 -14.06 -11.23
CA VAL A 55 -5.26 -14.42 -12.65
C VAL A 55 -4.73 -15.85 -12.74
N LYS A 56 -3.69 -16.18 -11.98
CA LYS A 56 -3.13 -17.54 -11.94
C LYS A 56 -4.13 -18.59 -11.47
N CYS A 57 -4.97 -18.25 -10.48
CA CYS A 57 -6.02 -19.16 -10.00
C CYS A 57 -7.04 -19.44 -11.11
N LYS A 58 -7.46 -18.40 -11.84
CA LYS A 58 -8.38 -18.53 -12.97
C LYS A 58 -7.78 -19.40 -14.07
N ASP A 59 -6.53 -19.17 -14.42
CA ASP A 59 -5.83 -19.93 -15.45
C ASP A 59 -5.59 -21.39 -15.04
N TYR A 60 -5.40 -21.66 -13.74
CA TYR A 60 -5.22 -23.03 -13.25
C TYR A 60 -6.53 -23.82 -13.19
N HIS A 61 -7.63 -23.21 -12.75
CA HIS A 61 -8.91 -23.90 -12.54
C HIS A 61 -9.90 -23.81 -13.70
N GLN A 62 -9.68 -22.92 -14.69
CA GLN A 62 -10.49 -22.78 -15.90
C GLN A 62 -12.00 -22.70 -15.58
N ASP A 63 -12.80 -23.67 -16.02
CA ASP A 63 -14.27 -23.68 -15.85
C ASP A 63 -14.70 -23.72 -14.37
N ASP A 64 -13.91 -24.36 -13.51
CA ASP A 64 -14.17 -24.45 -12.06
C ASP A 64 -13.67 -23.24 -11.26
N ALA A 65 -13.06 -22.25 -11.92
CA ALA A 65 -12.51 -21.06 -11.26
C ALA A 65 -13.55 -20.31 -10.42
N HIS A 66 -14.83 -20.33 -10.81
CA HIS A 66 -15.89 -19.66 -10.06
C HIS A 66 -16.06 -20.21 -8.63
N ARG A 67 -15.82 -21.51 -8.42
CA ARG A 67 -15.90 -22.14 -7.08
C ARG A 67 -14.58 -22.00 -6.35
N ASN A 68 -13.48 -22.30 -7.04
CA ASN A 68 -12.17 -22.44 -6.42
C ASN A 68 -11.49 -21.09 -6.14
N CYS A 69 -11.73 -20.06 -6.96
CA CYS A 69 -11.10 -18.74 -6.82
C CYS A 69 -11.96 -17.71 -6.08
N ARG A 70 -13.16 -18.09 -5.59
CA ARG A 70 -14.13 -17.16 -4.98
C ARG A 70 -13.53 -16.36 -3.81
N SER A 71 -12.74 -17.00 -2.96
CA SER A 71 -12.09 -16.34 -1.81
C SER A 71 -11.11 -15.24 -2.24
N LEU A 72 -10.33 -15.48 -3.30
CA LEU A 72 -9.41 -14.49 -3.89
C LEU A 72 -10.17 -13.34 -4.53
N VAL A 73 -11.27 -13.61 -5.25
CA VAL A 73 -12.13 -12.56 -5.81
C VAL A 73 -12.67 -11.67 -4.69
N MET A 74 -13.26 -12.25 -3.64
CA MET A 74 -13.80 -11.47 -2.53
C MET A 74 -12.74 -10.65 -1.81
N LYS A 75 -11.53 -11.22 -1.62
CA LYS A 75 -10.39 -10.50 -1.05
C LYS A 75 -9.97 -9.34 -1.94
N TYR A 76 -9.81 -9.56 -3.24
CA TYR A 76 -9.44 -8.53 -4.21
C TYR A 76 -10.46 -7.38 -4.23
N MET A 77 -11.76 -7.70 -4.28
CA MET A 77 -12.83 -6.69 -4.25
C MET A 77 -12.80 -5.88 -2.96
N LYS A 78 -12.64 -6.50 -1.79
CA LYS A 78 -12.49 -5.77 -0.52
C LYS A 78 -11.24 -4.87 -0.49
N MET A 79 -10.16 -5.30 -1.14
CA MET A 79 -8.93 -4.51 -1.20
C MET A 79 -9.06 -3.32 -2.15
N LEU A 80 -9.84 -3.41 -3.22
CA LEU A 80 -10.06 -2.33 -4.19
C LEU A 80 -10.58 -1.04 -3.55
N ASP A 81 -11.45 -1.14 -2.54
CA ASP A 81 -12.02 0.04 -1.86
C ASP A 81 -11.00 0.77 -0.98
N THR A 82 -10.01 0.04 -0.47
CA THR A 82 -9.16 0.51 0.62
C THR A 82 -7.71 0.75 0.20
N HIS A 83 -7.17 -0.03 -0.73
CA HIS A 83 -5.74 -0.07 -1.09
C HIS A 83 -5.38 0.87 -2.26
N GLN A 84 -6.30 1.75 -2.66
CA GLN A 84 -6.01 2.82 -3.61
C GLN A 84 -5.03 3.83 -3.01
N ASN A 85 -4.14 4.37 -3.85
CA ASN A 85 -3.26 5.45 -3.44
C ASN A 85 -4.05 6.75 -3.36
N LYS A 86 -4.26 7.25 -2.14
CA LYS A 86 -4.99 8.51 -1.87
C LYS A 86 -4.06 9.71 -1.66
N GLY A 87 -2.74 9.50 -1.74
CA GLY A 87 -1.74 10.50 -1.39
C GLY A 87 -1.78 10.88 0.10
N TYR A 88 -0.98 11.87 0.49
CA TYR A 88 -0.87 12.34 1.88
C TYR A 88 -1.59 13.67 2.15
N LEU A 89 -1.89 14.46 1.10
CA LEU A 89 -2.39 15.83 1.26
C LEU A 89 -3.73 15.92 1.98
N PHE A 90 -4.61 14.94 1.76
CA PHE A 90 -5.92 14.91 2.41
C PHE A 90 -5.79 14.79 3.93
N TYR A 91 -4.93 13.88 4.40
CA TYR A 91 -4.68 13.70 5.84
C TYR A 91 -3.87 14.85 6.43
N GLN A 92 -2.85 15.33 5.72
CA GLN A 92 -1.99 16.41 6.22
C GLN A 92 -2.77 17.72 6.45
N ARG A 93 -3.79 18.01 5.63
CA ARG A 93 -4.56 19.26 5.68
C ARG A 93 -5.82 19.18 6.53
N ASN A 94 -6.31 17.98 6.83
CA ASN A 94 -7.54 17.76 7.58
C ASN A 94 -7.23 16.90 8.79
N ASP A 95 -7.38 17.47 9.98
CA ASP A 95 -7.30 16.74 11.23
C ASP A 95 -8.58 15.89 11.39
N PRO A 96 -8.53 14.55 11.36
CA PRO A 96 -9.72 13.71 11.45
C PRO A 96 -10.42 13.77 12.82
N SER A 97 -9.78 14.35 13.84
CA SER A 97 -10.35 14.47 15.18
C SER A 97 -11.31 15.67 15.34
N LYS A 98 -11.39 16.54 14.33
CA LYS A 98 -12.25 17.75 14.31
C LYS A 98 -13.20 17.72 13.13
#